data_AF-A0AAN6LTK6-F1
#
_entry.id   AF-A0AAN6LTK6-F1
#
_cell.length_a   1.000
_cell.length_b   1.000
_cell.length_c   1.000
_cell.angle_alpha   90.00
_cell.angle_beta   90.00
_cell.angle_gamma   90.00
#
_symmetry.space_group_name_H-M   'P 1'
#
loop_
_entity.id
_entity.type
_entity.pdbx_description
1 polymer ?
#
loop_
_entity_poly.entity_id
_entity_poly.type
_entity_poly.pdbx_seq_one_letter_code
_entity_poly.pdbx_strand_id
1 'polypeptide(L)' 'MRFSIPSILVLATTALAVDISGAPACAQKCLRDNQGSSTCDPNAVAYTCFCADKAFYNKIQTCVLAGCSLTDAVGE' A
#
# COMPACT_ATOMS: atom_id res chain seq x y z
N MET A 1 -12.37 49.23 -2.48
CA MET A 1 -12.53 47.82 -2.07
C MET A 1 -11.27 47.08 -2.47
N ARG A 2 -10.43 46.66 -1.50
CA ARG A 2 -9.21 45.89 -1.76
C ARG A 2 -9.57 44.41 -1.67
N PHE A 3 -9.53 43.70 -2.79
CA PHE A 3 -9.74 42.26 -2.83
C PHE A 3 -8.41 41.57 -2.49
N SER A 4 -8.25 41.19 -1.23
CA SER A 4 -7.14 40.34 -0.80
C SER A 4 -7.43 38.91 -1.26
N ILE A 5 -6.68 38.43 -2.27
CA ILE A 5 -6.77 37.06 -2.77
C ILE A 5 -5.90 36.19 -1.84
N PRO A 6 -6.46 35.24 -1.08
CA PRO A 6 -5.64 34.33 -0.29
C PRO A 6 -5.00 33.30 -1.23
N SER A 7 -3.67 33.31 -1.32
CA SER A 7 -2.89 32.30 -2.03
C SER A 7 -3.05 30.95 -1.32
N ILE A 8 -3.85 30.05 -1.91
CA ILE A 8 -3.98 28.67 -1.44
C ILE A 8 -2.72 27.92 -1.88
N LEU A 9 -1.80 27.68 -0.95
CA LEU A 9 -0.67 26.78 -1.12
C LEU A 9 -1.18 25.35 -1.19
N VAL A 10 -1.29 24.79 -2.40
CA VAL A 10 -1.54 23.36 -2.60
C VAL A 10 -0.24 22.63 -2.36
N LEU A 11 -0.07 22.04 -1.16
CA LEU A 11 0.98 21.05 -0.94
C LEU A 11 0.58 19.77 -1.70
N ALA A 12 1.25 19.51 -2.82
CA ALA A 12 1.22 18.22 -3.47
C ALA A 12 1.96 17.21 -2.58
N THR A 13 1.24 16.42 -1.79
CA THR A 13 1.81 15.29 -1.07
C THR A 13 2.15 14.21 -2.09
N THR A 14 3.45 14.08 -2.41
CA THR A 14 3.94 12.94 -3.18
C THR A 14 3.79 11.70 -2.32
N ALA A 15 2.77 10.90 -2.58
CA ALA A 15 2.62 9.60 -1.95
C ALA A 15 3.76 8.69 -2.44
N LEU A 16 4.74 8.46 -1.58
CA LEU A 16 5.77 7.45 -1.80
C LEU A 16 5.11 6.10 -1.59
N ALA A 17 4.75 5.43 -2.69
CA ALA A 17 4.24 4.07 -2.63
C ALA A 17 5.34 3.15 -2.12
N VAL A 18 5.00 2.24 -1.19
CA VAL A 18 5.94 1.19 -0.79
C VAL A 18 6.36 0.39 -2.02
N ASP A 19 7.67 0.15 -2.15
CA ASP A 19 8.19 -0.84 -3.07
C ASP A 19 7.65 -2.24 -2.75
N ILE A 20 6.79 -2.73 -3.64
CA ILE A 20 6.25 -4.10 -3.62
C ILE A 20 6.83 -4.93 -4.78
N SER A 21 7.85 -4.40 -5.45
CA SER A 21 8.45 -4.93 -6.69
C SER A 21 9.04 -6.32 -6.49
N GLY A 22 9.52 -6.63 -5.28
CA GLY A 22 10.04 -7.94 -4.91
C GLY A 22 8.97 -9.01 -4.68
N ALA A 23 7.69 -8.66 -4.64
CA ALA A 23 6.62 -9.64 -4.51
C ALA A 23 6.20 -10.19 -5.89
N PRO A 24 5.76 -11.46 -5.97
CA PRO A 24 5.16 -12.03 -7.18
C PRO A 24 3.97 -11.20 -7.67
N ALA A 25 3.73 -11.16 -8.99
CA ALA A 25 2.69 -10.30 -9.59
C ALA A 25 1.30 -10.51 -8.98
N CYS A 26 0.96 -11.74 -8.61
CA CYS A 26 -0.31 -12.04 -7.95
C CYS A 26 -0.38 -11.43 -6.52
N ALA A 27 0.70 -11.54 -5.75
CA ALA A 27 0.79 -10.91 -4.44
C ALA A 27 0.77 -9.38 -4.55
N GLN A 28 1.44 -8.79 -5.55
CA GLN A 28 1.40 -7.34 -5.79
C GLN A 28 -0.03 -6.82 -5.98
N LYS A 29 -0.88 -7.57 -6.71
CA LYS A 29 -2.29 -7.23 -6.85
C LYS A 29 -3.00 -7.20 -5.50
N CYS A 30 -2.80 -8.24 -4.68
CA CYS A 30 -3.36 -8.28 -3.32
C CYS A 30 -2.91 -7.11 -2.45
N LEU A 31 -1.63 -6.73 -2.52
CA LEU A 31 -1.06 -5.61 -1.77
C LEU A 31 -1.67 -4.27 -2.20
N ARG A 32 -1.88 -4.05 -3.50
CA ARG A 32 -2.54 -2.84 -4.03
C ARG A 32 -4.01 -2.76 -3.64
N ASP A 33 -4.75 -3.85 -3.79
CA ASP A 33 -6.20 -3.87 -3.55
C ASP A 33 -6.56 -3.68 -2.06
N ASN A 34 -5.65 -4.06 -1.15
CA ASN A 34 -5.89 -4.00 0.30
C ASN A 34 -5.12 -2.89 1.01
N GLN A 35 -4.36 -2.04 0.30
CA GLN A 35 -3.53 -0.99 0.91
C GLN A 35 -4.31 -0.07 1.86
N GLY A 36 -5.55 0.26 1.52
CA GLY A 36 -6.45 1.07 2.36
C GLY A 36 -7.00 0.36 3.61
N SER A 37 -6.69 -0.94 3.79
CA SER A 37 -7.06 -1.69 5.00
C SER A 37 -6.00 -1.63 6.10
N SER A 38 -4.82 -1.08 5.82
CA SER A 38 -3.79 -0.88 6.83
C SER A 38 -4.01 0.44 7.58
N THR A 39 -3.60 0.43 8.85
CA THR A 39 -3.49 1.64 9.69
C THR A 39 -2.15 2.36 9.53
N CYS A 40 -1.24 1.80 8.73
CA CYS A 40 0.07 2.37 8.46
C CYS A 40 -0.01 3.62 7.60
N ASP A 41 0.99 4.49 7.75
CA ASP A 41 1.11 5.68 6.92
C ASP A 41 1.17 5.27 5.43
N PRO A 42 0.28 5.78 4.56
CA PRO A 42 0.24 5.40 3.16
C PRO A 42 1.46 5.90 2.36
N ASN A 43 2.23 6.82 2.92
CA ASN A 43 3.48 7.35 2.39
C ASN A 43 4.71 6.70 3.06
N ALA A 44 4.51 5.69 3.93
CA ALA A 44 5.62 4.97 4.51
C ALA A 44 6.44 4.31 3.41
N VAL A 45 7.73 4.63 3.37
CA VAL A 45 8.69 4.03 2.43
C VAL A 45 9.11 2.62 2.84
N ALA A 46 8.89 2.26 4.11
CA ALA A 46 9.27 0.98 4.68
C ALA A 46 8.05 0.09 4.92
N TYR A 47 8.14 -1.18 4.52
CA TYR A 47 7.05 -2.13 4.74
C TYR A 47 6.94 -2.68 6.17
N THR A 48 7.80 -2.24 7.07
CA THR A 48 7.86 -2.73 8.46
C THR A 48 6.55 -2.51 9.21
N CYS A 49 5.88 -1.37 9.00
CA CYS A 49 4.57 -1.13 9.60
C CYS A 49 3.51 -2.07 9.03
N PHE A 50 3.46 -2.20 7.70
CA PHE A 50 2.48 -3.05 7.01
C PHE A 50 2.62 -4.52 7.43
N CYS A 51 3.85 -5.01 7.65
CA CYS A 51 4.10 -6.34 8.18
C CYS A 51 3.70 -6.50 9.66
N ALA A 52 3.74 -5.43 10.46
CA ALA A 52 3.32 -5.45 11.86
C ALA A 52 1.79 -5.35 12.02
N ASP A 53 1.10 -4.76 11.04
CA ASP A 53 -0.36 -4.68 10.98
C ASP A 53 -0.96 -6.06 10.67
N LYS A 54 -1.34 -6.78 11.73
CA LYS A 54 -1.89 -8.15 11.61
C LYS A 54 -3.19 -8.20 10.81
N ALA A 55 -4.00 -7.14 10.82
CA ALA A 55 -5.26 -7.11 10.09
C ALA A 55 -4.99 -7.01 8.58
N PHE A 56 -4.10 -6.10 8.19
CA PHE A 56 -3.61 -6.00 6.82
C PHE A 56 -2.92 -7.29 6.38
N TYR A 57 -1.99 -7.82 7.19
CA TYR A 57 -1.28 -9.06 6.89
C TYR A 57 -2.23 -10.23 6.64
N ASN A 58 -3.24 -10.44 7.51
CA ASN A 58 -4.23 -11.50 7.32
C ASN A 58 -5.07 -11.33 6.04
N LYS A 59 -5.40 -10.09 5.66
CA LYS A 59 -6.11 -9.78 4.42
C LYS A 59 -5.27 -10.13 3.20
N ILE A 60 -3.99 -9.74 3.20
CA ILE A 60 -3.04 -10.10 2.14
C ILE A 60 -2.90 -11.61 2.05
N GLN A 61 -2.66 -12.29 3.17
CA GLN A 61 -2.50 -13.73 3.19
C GLN A 61 -3.74 -14.45 2.64
N THR A 62 -4.94 -14.02 3.04
CA THR A 62 -6.20 -14.58 2.51
C THR A 62 -6.34 -14.34 1.01
N CYS A 63 -6.01 -13.13 0.53
CA CYS A 63 -6.05 -12.80 -0.89
C CYS A 63 -5.07 -13.65 -1.70
N VAL A 64 -3.84 -13.81 -1.22
CA VAL A 64 -2.80 -14.60 -1.87
C VAL A 64 -3.20 -16.08 -1.92
N LEU A 65 -3.68 -16.65 -0.82
CA LEU A 65 -4.11 -18.05 -0.76
C LEU A 65 -5.35 -18.34 -1.61
N ALA A 66 -6.20 -17.34 -1.84
CA ALA A 66 -7.41 -17.50 -2.65
C ALA A 66 -7.17 -17.30 -4.16
N GLY A 67 -6.25 -16.42 -4.52
CA GLY A 67 -6.07 -15.95 -5.90
C GLY A 67 -4.75 -16.34 -6.55
N CYS A 68 -3.71 -16.68 -5.79
CA CYS A 68 -2.40 -17.02 -6.31
C CYS A 68 -2.22 -18.53 -6.37
N SER A 69 -1.62 -19.01 -7.46
CA SER A 69 -1.12 -20.38 -7.47
C SER A 69 -0.06 -20.54 -6.38
N LEU A 70 0.11 -21.74 -5.83
CA LEU A 70 1.13 -21.99 -4.80
C LEU A 70 2.53 -21.57 -5.29
N THR A 71 2.83 -21.75 -6.58
CA THR A 71 4.07 -21.31 -7.22
C THR A 71 4.27 -19.79 -7.13
N ASP A 72 3.22 -19.01 -7.30
CA ASP A 72 3.25 -17.54 -7.15
C ASP A 72 3.20 -17.09 -5.68
N ALA A 73 2.89 -17.99 -4.73
CA ALA A 73 2.77 -17.66 -3.31
C ALA A 73 4.07 -17.87 -2.53
N VAL A 74 4.94 -18.80 -2.96
CA VAL A 74 6.22 -19.08 -2.29
C VAL A 74 7.43 -18.44 -2.96
N GLY A 75 7.30 -17.99 -4.22
CA GLY A 75 8.43 -17.44 -4.99
C GLY A 75 9.46 -18.53 -5.29
N GLU A 76 9.52 -18.98 -6.54
CA GLU A 76 10.66 -19.77 -7.04
C GLU A 76 11.87 -18.87 -7.33
#